data_AF-A0A2A2W4Y4-F1
#
_entry.id   AF-A0A2A2W4Y4-F1
#
_cell.length_a   1.000
_cell.length_b   1.000
_cell.length_c   1.000
_cell.angle_alpha   90.00
_cell.angle_beta   90.00
_cell.angle_gamma   90.00
#
_symmetry.space_group_name_H-M   'P 1'
#
loop_
_entity.id
_entity.type
_entity.pdbx_description
1 polymer ?
#
loop_
_entity_poly.entity_id
_entity_poly.type
_entity_poly.pdbx_seq_one_letter_code
_entity_poly.pdbx_strand_id
1 'polypeptide(L)'
;MMSTQLGALVRLAQESWVGCCWDTEFGSYRLNLRGLLSRQAWVAARATRGEESQCWRQAAEWLAVVESDARTAAEYARSALQSVESGELAVAIQLFDQASALAAKYPVSVGYVACRSLCEALACDASATASTPATAPA
;
A
#
# COMPACT_ATOMS: atom_id res chain seq x y z
N MET A 1 -8.60 -10.25 19.08
CA MET A 1 -7.15 -10.02 19.28
C MET A 1 -6.35 -10.10 17.96
N MET A 2 -6.69 -10.97 17.01
CA MET A 2 -5.94 -11.12 15.74
C MET A 2 -6.27 -10.09 14.65
N SER A 3 -7.54 -9.66 14.53
CA SER A 3 -7.92 -8.52 13.67
C SER A 3 -7.16 -7.23 14.05
N THR A 4 -6.79 -7.12 15.32
CA THR A 4 -6.01 -6.02 15.89
C THR A 4 -4.56 -6.01 15.37
N GLN A 5 -3.96 -7.19 15.15
CA GLN A 5 -2.60 -7.31 14.62
C GLN A 5 -2.55 -7.01 13.11
N LEU A 6 -3.53 -7.51 12.35
CA LEU A 6 -3.66 -7.17 10.93
C LEU A 6 -3.94 -5.67 10.75
N GLY A 7 -4.85 -5.11 11.56
CA GLY A 7 -5.12 -3.67 11.57
C GLY A 7 -3.88 -2.82 11.88
N ALA A 8 -3.03 -3.26 12.81
CA ALA A 8 -1.77 -2.58 13.11
C ALA A 8 -0.78 -2.62 11.94
N LEU A 9 -0.66 -3.75 11.23
CA LEU A 9 0.19 -3.88 10.05
C LEU A 9 -0.32 -3.01 8.89
N VAL A 10 -1.63 -3.00 8.65
CA VAL A 10 -2.25 -2.15 7.64
C VAL A 10 -1.98 -0.69 7.93
N ARG A 11 -2.16 -0.25 9.18
CA ARG A 11 -1.87 1.13 9.57
C ARG A 11 -0.40 1.48 9.34
N LEU A 12 0.53 0.61 9.72
CA LEU A 12 1.96 0.85 9.51
C LEU A 12 2.31 0.92 8.02
N ALA A 13 1.71 0.06 7.19
CA ALA A 13 1.88 0.11 5.74
C ALA A 13 1.35 1.43 5.15
N GLN A 14 0.17 1.89 5.59
CA GLN A 14 -0.42 3.16 5.16
C GLN A 14 0.42 4.37 5.58
N GLU A 15 0.94 4.38 6.81
CA GLU A 15 1.79 5.46 7.32
C GLU A 15 3.15 5.50 6.62
N SER A 16 3.68 4.33 6.22
CA SER A 16 4.97 4.23 5.54
C SER A 16 4.96 4.76 4.11
N TRP A 17 3.79 4.80 3.46
CA TRP A 17 3.65 5.20 2.06
C TRP A 17 2.48 6.15 1.87
N VAL A 18 2.77 7.46 1.98
CA VAL A 18 1.83 8.57 1.75
C VAL A 18 2.22 9.41 0.52
N GLY A 19 3.42 9.19 -0.01
CA GLY A 19 4.02 9.92 -1.14
C GLY A 19 5.40 9.37 -1.46
N CYS A 20 6.30 10.20 -1.99
CA CYS A 20 7.67 9.80 -2.26
C CYS A 20 8.49 9.78 -0.96
N CYS A 21 8.66 8.61 -0.35
CA CYS A 21 9.49 8.43 0.86
C CYS A 21 10.90 7.91 0.58
N TRP A 22 11.26 7.75 -0.70
CA TRP A 22 12.58 7.30 -1.16
C TRP A 22 13.32 8.41 -1.89
N ASP A 23 14.64 8.27 -1.97
CA ASP A 23 15.47 9.16 -2.77
C ASP A 23 15.17 8.96 -4.25
N THR A 24 14.91 10.05 -4.94
CA THR A 24 14.62 10.08 -6.38
C THR A 24 15.57 11.03 -7.07
N GLU A 25 15.91 10.71 -8.31
CA GLU A 25 16.58 11.66 -9.21
C GLU A 25 15.59 11.95 -10.35
N PHE A 26 14.79 13.01 -10.21
CA PHE A 26 13.75 13.34 -11.18
C PHE A 26 14.20 14.43 -12.17
N GLY A 27 14.13 14.11 -13.46
CA GLY A 27 14.44 15.04 -14.56
C GLY A 27 15.93 15.34 -14.73
N SER A 28 16.23 16.26 -15.66
CA SER A 28 17.60 16.69 -15.99
C SER A 28 18.32 17.37 -14.82
N TYR A 29 17.57 17.97 -13.90
CA TYR A 29 18.07 18.61 -12.69
C TYR A 29 18.21 17.65 -11.49
N ARG A 30 17.92 16.35 -11.66
CA ARG A 30 18.03 15.31 -10.62
C ARG A 30 17.38 15.73 -9.30
N LEU A 31 16.15 16.25 -9.39
CA LEU A 31 15.43 16.73 -8.22
C LEU A 31 15.16 15.58 -7.26
N ASN A 32 15.52 15.76 -5.98
CA ASN A 32 15.16 14.82 -4.93
C ASN A 32 13.76 15.14 -4.40
N LEU A 33 12.81 14.25 -4.68
CA LEU A 33 11.42 14.38 -4.28
C LEU A 33 11.11 13.69 -2.94
N ARG A 34 12.14 13.18 -2.25
CA ARG A 34 11.98 12.53 -0.95
C ARG A 34 11.33 13.47 0.07
N GLY A 35 10.20 13.02 0.61
CA GLY A 35 9.42 13.77 1.60
C GLY A 35 8.64 14.96 1.03
N LEU A 36 8.69 15.19 -0.29
CA LEU A 36 7.91 16.24 -0.93
C LEU A 36 6.54 15.72 -1.36
N LEU A 37 5.55 16.58 -1.15
CA LEU A 37 4.20 16.40 -1.68
C LEU A 37 4.07 17.11 -3.03
N SER A 38 3.13 16.63 -3.86
CA SER A 38 2.74 17.20 -5.15
C SER A 38 2.49 18.71 -5.05
N ARG A 39 1.81 19.15 -3.99
CA ARG A 39 1.54 20.57 -3.72
C ARG A 39 2.81 21.39 -3.47
N GLN A 40 3.79 20.83 -2.76
CA GLN A 40 5.06 21.51 -2.48
C GLN A 40 5.90 21.63 -3.75
N ALA A 41 5.94 20.58 -4.57
CA ALA A 41 6.59 20.62 -5.89
C ALA A 41 5.91 21.66 -6.82
N TRP A 42 4.59 21.80 -6.77
CA TRP A 42 3.87 22.88 -7.48
C TRP A 42 4.28 24.28 -7.01
N VAL A 43 4.52 24.48 -5.72
CA VAL A 43 5.02 25.76 -5.20
C VAL A 43 6.43 26.02 -5.71
N ALA A 44 7.32 25.02 -5.68
CA ALA A 44 8.67 25.13 -6.23
C ALA A 44 8.65 25.46 -7.73
N ALA A 45 7.75 24.86 -8.50
CA ALA A 45 7.56 25.17 -9.91
C ALA A 45 7.16 26.63 -10.18
N ARG A 46 6.39 27.25 -9.28
CA ARG A 46 5.98 28.66 -9.40
C ARG A 46 7.05 29.63 -8.94
N ALA A 47 7.93 29.19 -8.04
CA ALA A 47 9.06 29.98 -7.53
C ALA A 47 10.27 29.98 -8.48
N THR A 48 10.41 28.95 -9.29
CA THR A 48 11.50 28.76 -10.26
C THR A 48 11.12 29.24 -11.66
N ARG A 49 12.10 29.39 -12.56
CA ARG A 49 11.90 29.87 -13.94
C ARG A 49 12.59 28.94 -14.94
N GLY A 50 12.20 29.05 -16.21
CA GLY A 50 12.82 28.28 -17.29
C GLY A 50 12.60 26.78 -17.18
N GLU A 51 13.62 26.00 -17.54
CA GLU A 51 13.57 24.54 -17.54
C GLU A 51 13.37 23.95 -16.14
N GLU A 52 13.91 24.59 -15.10
CA GLU A 52 13.75 24.14 -13.71
C GLU A 52 12.27 24.12 -13.29
N SER A 53 11.51 25.17 -13.67
CA SER A 53 10.05 25.24 -13.43
C SER A 53 9.28 24.12 -14.12
N GLN A 54 9.74 23.69 -15.31
CA GLN A 54 9.13 22.59 -16.04
C GLN A 54 9.44 21.25 -15.38
N CYS A 55 10.68 21.03 -14.93
CA CYS A 55 11.06 19.84 -14.16
C CYS A 55 10.25 19.74 -12.86
N TRP A 56 10.07 20.84 -12.13
CA TRP A 56 9.24 20.85 -10.93
C TRP A 56 7.76 20.58 -11.21
N ARG A 57 7.22 21.03 -12.36
CA ARG A 57 5.84 20.69 -12.78
C ARG A 57 5.68 19.21 -13.05
N GLN A 58 6.58 18.63 -13.84
CA GLN A 58 6.57 17.20 -14.14
C GLN A 58 6.74 16.36 -12.85
N ALA A 59 7.62 16.80 -11.94
CA ALA A 59 7.78 16.19 -10.63
C ALA A 59 6.49 16.25 -9.80
N ALA A 60 5.79 17.39 -9.81
CA ALA A 60 4.53 17.55 -9.10
C ALA A 60 3.42 16.65 -9.65
N GLU A 61 3.32 16.53 -10.97
CA GLU A 61 2.38 15.63 -11.66
C GLU A 61 2.68 14.16 -11.33
N TRP A 62 3.96 13.77 -11.40
CA TRP A 62 4.38 12.43 -11.01
C TRP A 62 4.07 12.13 -9.54
N LEU A 63 4.41 13.04 -8.62
CA LEU A 63 4.09 12.91 -7.19
C LEU A 63 2.58 12.78 -6.96
N ALA A 64 1.74 13.49 -7.71
CA ALA A 64 0.29 13.38 -7.59
C ALA A 64 -0.20 11.97 -7.95
N VAL A 65 0.42 11.32 -8.95
CA VAL A 65 0.13 9.92 -9.29
C VAL A 65 0.57 8.98 -8.17
N VAL A 66 1.78 9.17 -7.61
CA VAL A 66 2.26 8.37 -6.47
C VAL A 66 1.34 8.49 -5.26
N GLU A 67 0.94 9.72 -4.91
CA GLU A 67 0.01 9.99 -3.80
C GLU A 67 -1.37 9.38 -4.04
N SER A 68 -1.84 9.39 -5.30
CA SER A 68 -3.10 8.74 -5.68
C SER A 68 -3.01 7.23 -5.53
N ASP A 69 -1.96 6.60 -6.07
CA ASP A 69 -1.73 5.15 -5.95
C ASP A 69 -1.62 4.71 -4.48
N ALA A 70 -0.91 5.48 -3.66
CA ALA A 70 -0.78 5.25 -2.22
C ALA A 70 -2.16 5.27 -1.51
N ARG A 71 -3.01 6.25 -1.86
CA ARG A 71 -4.37 6.37 -1.33
C ARG A 71 -5.25 5.19 -1.75
N THR A 72 -5.20 4.82 -3.03
CA THR A 72 -5.97 3.67 -3.54
C THR A 72 -5.52 2.37 -2.88
N ALA A 73 -4.21 2.16 -2.66
CA ALA A 73 -3.71 1.00 -1.92
C ALA A 73 -4.20 0.99 -0.46
N ALA A 74 -4.23 2.16 0.19
CA ALA A 74 -4.76 2.29 1.54
C ALA A 74 -6.27 1.97 1.61
N GLU A 75 -7.04 2.38 0.60
CA GLU A 75 -8.47 2.04 0.48
C GLU A 75 -8.68 0.53 0.31
N TYR A 76 -7.93 -0.13 -0.57
CA TYR A 76 -7.98 -1.58 -0.70
C TYR A 76 -7.65 -2.29 0.62
N ALA A 77 -6.62 -1.86 1.33
CA ALA A 77 -6.24 -2.43 2.62
C ALA A 77 -7.32 -2.21 3.69
N ARG A 78 -8.02 -1.07 3.68
CA ARG A 78 -9.15 -0.81 4.59
C ARG A 78 -10.34 -1.72 4.27
N SER A 79 -10.68 -1.88 2.99
CA SER A 79 -11.74 -2.80 2.57
C SER A 79 -11.39 -4.25 2.91
N ALA A 80 -10.11 -4.63 2.79
CA ALA A 80 -9.64 -5.98 3.16
C ALA A 80 -9.87 -6.26 4.65
N LEU A 81 -9.62 -5.29 5.53
CA LEU A 81 -9.92 -5.43 6.96
C LEU A 81 -11.41 -5.68 7.20
N GLN A 82 -12.30 -4.95 6.51
CA GLN A 82 -13.75 -5.15 6.62
C GLN A 82 -14.17 -6.53 6.12
N SER A 83 -13.58 -7.02 5.03
CA SER A 83 -13.80 -8.38 4.54
C SER A 83 -13.33 -9.44 5.54
N VAL A 84 -12.20 -9.25 6.21
CA VAL A 84 -11.73 -10.15 7.28
C VAL A 84 -12.71 -10.16 8.46
N GLU A 85 -13.22 -9.00 8.88
CA GLU A 85 -14.22 -8.89 9.95
C GLU A 85 -15.55 -9.56 9.57
N SER A 86 -15.87 -9.60 8.27
CA SER A 86 -17.06 -10.24 7.72
C SER A 86 -16.87 -11.74 7.43
N GLY A 87 -15.67 -12.28 7.64
CA GLY A 87 -15.31 -13.68 7.37
C GLY A 87 -14.98 -14.01 5.91
N GLU A 88 -14.96 -13.01 5.02
CA GLU A 88 -14.65 -13.15 3.59
C GLU A 88 -13.14 -13.07 3.33
N LEU A 89 -12.40 -14.07 3.82
CA LEU A 89 -10.93 -14.09 3.73
C LEU A 89 -10.41 -14.12 2.28
N ALA A 90 -11.12 -14.77 1.36
CA ALA A 90 -10.74 -14.80 -0.06
C ALA A 90 -10.75 -13.41 -0.70
N VAL A 91 -11.75 -12.58 -0.36
CA VAL A 91 -11.87 -11.20 -0.84
C VAL A 91 -10.77 -10.34 -0.22
N ALA A 92 -10.48 -10.51 1.07
CA ALA A 92 -9.39 -9.81 1.74
C ALA A 92 -8.03 -10.09 1.08
N ILE A 93 -7.74 -11.34 0.71
CA ILE A 93 -6.50 -11.71 0.01
C ILE A 93 -6.40 -10.99 -1.35
N GLN A 94 -7.48 -10.97 -2.13
CA GLN A 94 -7.49 -10.26 -3.43
C GLN A 94 -7.26 -8.76 -3.27
N LEU A 95 -7.87 -8.14 -2.26
CA LEU A 95 -7.70 -6.71 -1.99
C LEU A 95 -6.26 -6.38 -1.56
N PHE A 96 -5.62 -7.23 -0.75
CA PHE A 96 -4.20 -7.06 -0.43
C PHE A 96 -3.28 -7.28 -1.63
N ASP A 97 -3.66 -8.16 -2.57
CA ASP A 97 -2.91 -8.35 -3.81
C ASP A 97 -2.99 -7.11 -4.71
N GLN A 98 -4.17 -6.49 -4.83
CA GLN A 98 -4.36 -5.22 -5.53
C GLN A 98 -3.55 -4.08 -4.89
N ALA A 99 -3.55 -3.97 -3.57
CA ALA A 99 -2.73 -3.01 -2.84
C ALA A 99 -1.22 -3.24 -3.07
N SER A 100 -0.79 -4.50 -3.08
CA SER A 100 0.60 -4.88 -3.31
C SER A 100 1.04 -4.61 -4.76
N ALA A 101 0.16 -4.84 -5.75
CA ALA A 101 0.44 -4.55 -7.15
C ALA A 101 0.63 -3.04 -7.41
N LEU A 102 -0.12 -2.18 -6.71
CA LEU A 102 0.10 -0.73 -6.76
C LEU A 102 1.45 -0.35 -6.14
N ALA A 103 1.78 -0.91 -4.99
CA ALA A 103 3.05 -0.68 -4.32
C ALA A 103 4.26 -1.16 -5.13
N ALA A 104 4.13 -2.29 -5.84
CA ALA A 104 5.21 -2.91 -6.62
C ALA A 104 5.71 -2.05 -7.80
N LYS A 105 4.95 -1.01 -8.20
CA LYS A 105 5.41 -0.02 -9.19
C LYS A 105 6.55 0.87 -8.66
N TYR A 106 6.71 0.93 -7.34
CA TYR A 106 7.61 1.84 -6.66
C TYR A 106 8.71 1.06 -5.92
N PRO A 107 9.91 1.64 -5.74
CA PRO A 107 11.04 0.95 -5.11
C PRO A 107 10.90 0.77 -3.59
N VAL A 108 9.71 1.03 -3.02
CA VAL A 108 9.44 0.88 -1.58
C VAL A 108 8.84 -0.49 -1.31
N SER A 109 9.39 -1.19 -0.30
CA SER A 109 8.74 -2.39 0.23
C SER A 109 7.56 -2.00 1.10
N VAL A 110 6.38 -1.89 0.51
CA VAL A 110 5.16 -1.61 1.27
C VAL A 110 4.68 -2.91 1.93
N GLY A 111 4.41 -2.86 3.23
CA GLY A 111 4.09 -4.03 4.08
C GLY A 111 2.80 -4.80 3.72
N TYR A 112 2.15 -4.53 2.58
CA TYR A 112 0.92 -5.20 2.16
C TYR A 112 1.13 -6.69 1.85
N VAL A 113 2.33 -7.11 1.42
CA VAL A 113 2.66 -8.53 1.25
C VAL A 113 2.59 -9.28 2.59
N ALA A 114 3.06 -8.68 3.67
CA ALA A 114 2.97 -9.28 5.00
C ALA A 114 1.51 -9.38 5.50
N CYS A 115 0.67 -8.41 5.13
CA CYS A 115 -0.77 -8.45 5.42
C CYS A 115 -1.44 -9.62 4.70
N ARG A 116 -1.10 -9.84 3.42
CA ARG A 116 -1.59 -10.97 2.62
C ARG A 116 -1.20 -12.31 3.24
N SER A 117 0.09 -12.52 3.56
CA SER A 117 0.56 -13.78 4.13
C SER A 117 -0.13 -14.10 5.47
N LEU A 118 -0.44 -13.08 6.27
CA LEU A 118 -1.21 -13.26 7.50
C LEU A 118 -2.65 -13.70 7.21
N CYS A 119 -3.31 -13.14 6.19
CA CYS A 119 -4.64 -13.59 5.76
C CYS A 119 -4.65 -15.02 5.18
N GLU A 120 -3.62 -15.40 4.42
CA GLU A 120 -3.49 -16.76 3.88
C GLU A 120 -3.30 -17.80 4.99
N ALA A 121 -2.48 -17.49 6.01
CA ALA A 121 -2.31 -18.35 7.18
C ALA A 121 -3.65 -18.59 7.90
N LEU A 122 -4.47 -17.54 8.05
CA LEU A 122 -5.80 -17.64 8.66
C LEU A 122 -6.77 -18.51 7.84
N ALA A 123 -6.72 -18.44 6.51
CA ALA A 123 -7.53 -19.29 5.64
C ALA A 123 -7.11 -20.78 5.72
N CYS A 124 -5.81 -21.05 5.94
CA CYS A 124 -5.28 -22.40 6.10
C CYS A 124 -5.71 -23.01 7.44
N ASP A 125 -5.65 -22.25 8.54
CA ASP A 125 -6.09 -22.71 9.86
C ASP A 125 -7.60 -23.00 9.91
N ALA A 126 -8.41 -22.20 9.20
CA ALA A 126 -9.85 -22.44 9.10
C ALA A 126 -10.19 -23.76 8.38
N SER A 127 -9.44 -24.11 7.32
CA SER A 127 -9.67 -25.36 6.59
C SER A 127 -9.17 -26.61 7.33
N ALA A 128 -8.16 -26.48 8.21
CA ALA A 128 -7.67 -27.57 9.05
C ALA A 128 -8.70 -28.05 10.10
N THR A 129 -9.53 -27.15 10.63
CA THR A 129 -10.56 -27.52 11.63
C THR A 129 -11.76 -28.29 11.05
N ALA A 130 -11.97 -28.25 9.72
CA ALA A 130 -13.04 -28.98 9.04
C ALA A 130 -12.73 -30.48 8.85
N SER A 131 -11.49 -30.92 9.11
CA SER A 131 -11.06 -32.31 8.95
C SER A 131 -10.86 -33.01 10.31
N THR A 132 -11.93 -33.13 11.10
CA THR A 132 -11.96 -34.15 12.17
C THR A 132 -12.87 -35.29 11.70
N PRO A 133 -12.33 -36.43 11.23
CA PRO A 133 -13.15 -37.61 11.00
C PRO A 133 -13.62 -38.13 12.35
N ALA A 134 -14.93 -38.03 12.60
CA ALA A 134 -15.59 -38.70 13.71
C ALA A 134 -15.47 -40.22 13.51
N THR A 135 -14.44 -40.83 14.09
CA THR A 135 -14.37 -42.28 14.27
C THR A 135 -15.39 -42.65 15.36
N ALA A 136 -16.53 -43.18 14.93
CA ALA A 136 -17.50 -43.81 15.82
C ALA A 136 -16.92 -45.13 16.37
N PRO A 137 -16.98 -45.38 17.70
CA PRO A 137 -16.64 -46.68 18.24
C PRO A 137 -17.76 -47.70 18.02
N ALA A 138 -17.33 -48.96 17.93
CA ALA A 138 -18.04 -50.18 17.53
C ALA A 138 -19.27 -50.57 18.35
#